data_AF-A0A0F9MWT2-F1
#
_entry.id   AF-A0A0F9MWT2-F1
#
_cell.length_a   1.000
_cell.length_b   1.000
_cell.length_c   1.000
_cell.angle_alpha   90.00
_cell.angle_beta   90.00
_cell.angle_gamma   90.00
#
_symmetry.space_group_name_H-M   'P 1'
#
loop_
_entity.id
_entity.type
_entity.pdbx_description
1 polymer ?
#
loop_
_entity_poly.entity_id
_entity_poly.type
_entity_poly.pdbx_seq_one_letter_code
_entity_poly.pdbx_strand_id
1 'polypeptide(L)'
;MVWVGEREIIMPRGWVVLYKDGTAICEDDMHWKKLPNKKEIKKVLMKYEDRLWSIDNQEHYTVPTTKGYHDISISAGGASISPQGIHSRTIGYYDMENKCKVILRCEEANGKVTWEVKDF
;
A
#
# COMPACT_ATOMS: atom_id res chain seq x y z
N MET A 1 -3.86 -18.95 1.89
CA MET A 1 -2.74 -19.00 0.92
C MET A 1 -3.01 -17.98 -0.17
N VAL A 2 -2.12 -17.00 -0.36
CA VAL A 2 -2.27 -15.92 -1.34
C VAL A 2 -1.04 -15.92 -2.25
N TRP A 3 -1.26 -15.94 -3.56
CA TRP A 3 -0.21 -15.86 -4.57
C TRP A 3 -0.30 -14.52 -5.30
N VAL A 4 0.83 -13.86 -5.52
CA VAL A 4 0.93 -12.63 -6.31
C VAL A 4 2.07 -12.78 -7.30
N GLY A 5 1.75 -12.78 -8.60
CA GLY A 5 2.71 -13.20 -9.62
C GLY A 5 3.11 -14.65 -9.40
N GLU A 6 4.41 -14.92 -9.35
CA GLU A 6 4.97 -16.26 -9.09
C GLU A 6 5.30 -16.48 -7.60
N ARG A 7 4.91 -15.55 -6.73
CA ARG A 7 5.31 -15.55 -5.32
C ARG A 7 4.18 -15.94 -4.38
N GLU A 8 4.48 -16.85 -3.46
CA GLU A 8 3.64 -17.12 -2.30
C GLU A 8 3.82 -16.04 -1.22
N ILE A 9 2.70 -15.49 -0.75
CA ILE A 9 2.66 -14.46 0.29
C ILE A 9 2.35 -15.11 1.63
N ILE A 10 3.40 -15.36 2.41
CA ILE A 10 3.33 -16.02 3.72
C ILE A 10 3.05 -15.00 4.84
N MET A 11 3.44 -13.74 4.66
CA MET A 11 3.29 -12.72 5.70
C MET A 11 1.83 -12.52 6.11
N PRO A 12 1.52 -12.38 7.40
CA PRO A 12 0.15 -12.18 7.85
C PRO A 12 -0.37 -10.80 7.41
N ARG A 13 0.47 -9.76 7.45
CA ARG A 13 0.08 -8.37 7.19
C ARG A 13 1.21 -7.64 6.47
N GLY A 14 0.89 -6.65 5.64
CA GLY A 14 1.90 -5.81 4.99
C GLY A 14 1.56 -5.44 3.55
N TRP A 15 2.52 -4.82 2.88
CA TRP A 15 2.43 -4.44 1.47
C TRP A 15 3.00 -5.51 0.55
N VAL A 16 2.31 -5.75 -0.57
CA VAL A 16 2.85 -6.49 -1.71
C VAL A 16 2.82 -5.57 -2.94
N VAL A 17 3.89 -5.58 -3.71
CA VAL A 17 3.97 -4.84 -4.98
C VAL A 17 4.29 -5.83 -6.08
N LEU A 18 3.44 -5.84 -7.10
CA LEU A 18 3.62 -6.60 -8.33
C LEU A 18 4.08 -5.65 -9.43
N TYR A 19 5.20 -5.97 -10.04
CA TYR A 19 5.77 -5.28 -11.18
C TYR A 19 5.22 -5.83 -12.51
N LYS A 20 5.39 -5.05 -13.58
CA LYS A 20 4.93 -5.40 -14.94
C LYS A 20 5.60 -6.65 -15.50
N ASP A 21 6.83 -6.93 -15.08
CA ASP A 21 7.61 -8.12 -15.43
C ASP A 21 7.15 -9.40 -14.70
N GLY A 22 6.20 -9.29 -13.76
CA GLY A 22 5.72 -10.41 -12.95
C GLY A 22 6.41 -10.55 -11.60
N THR A 23 7.49 -9.80 -11.35
CA THR A 23 8.20 -9.79 -10.07
C THR A 23 7.29 -9.27 -8.96
N ALA A 24 7.24 -9.99 -7.84
CA ALA A 24 6.49 -9.56 -6.66
C ALA A 24 7.42 -9.41 -5.44
N ILE A 25 7.35 -8.24 -4.81
CA ILE A 25 8.05 -7.94 -3.55
C ILE A 25 7.04 -7.70 -2.44
N CYS A 26 7.40 -8.10 -1.23
CA CYS A 26 6.63 -8.06 0.00
C CYS A 26 7.34 -7.22 1.05
N GLU A 27 6.58 -6.71 2.01
CA GLU A 27 7.10 -5.88 3.10
C GLU A 27 8.33 -6.48 3.80
N ASP A 28 8.41 -7.80 3.91
CA ASP A 28 9.52 -8.48 4.56
C ASP A 28 10.82 -8.49 3.74
N ASP A 29 10.79 -8.21 2.43
CA ASP A 29 11.97 -8.32 1.55
C ASP A 29 12.92 -7.13 1.60
N MET A 30 12.44 -5.98 2.08
CA MET A 30 13.20 -4.74 2.01
C MET A 30 13.03 -3.93 3.30
N HIS A 31 14.08 -3.18 3.68
CA HIS A 31 13.91 -2.08 4.62
C HIS A 31 13.34 -0.88 3.85
N TRP A 32 12.02 -0.70 3.92
CA TRP A 32 11.26 0.22 3.05
C TRP A 32 11.53 1.69 3.34
N LYS A 33 12.58 2.26 2.73
CA LYS A 33 12.67 3.72 2.58
C LYS A 33 12.04 4.21 1.27
N LYS A 34 11.99 3.35 0.24
CA LYS A 34 11.54 3.74 -1.11
C LYS A 34 11.22 2.51 -1.97
N LEU A 35 10.07 2.54 -2.66
CA LEU A 35 9.78 1.61 -3.76
C LEU A 35 10.51 1.99 -5.05
N PRO A 36 11.14 1.04 -5.75
CA PRO A 36 11.74 1.33 -7.06
C PRO A 36 10.66 1.58 -8.12
N ASN A 37 10.97 2.51 -9.03
CA ASN A 37 10.34 2.77 -10.34
C ASN A 37 8.81 2.69 -10.42
N LYS A 38 8.15 3.85 -10.26
CA LYS A 38 6.68 4.00 -10.39
C LYS A 38 6.08 3.42 -11.66
N LYS A 39 6.79 3.58 -12.78
CA LYS A 39 6.31 3.18 -14.12
C LYS A 39 6.27 1.66 -14.31
N GLU A 40 6.97 0.91 -13.46
CA GLU A 40 7.08 -0.54 -13.53
C GLU A 40 6.10 -1.23 -12.58
N ILE A 41 5.51 -0.50 -11.63
CA ILE A 41 4.48 -1.05 -10.75
C ILE A 41 3.22 -1.30 -11.56
N LYS A 42 2.74 -2.55 -11.52
CA LYS A 42 1.47 -2.98 -12.10
C LYS A 42 0.36 -2.89 -11.06
N LYS A 43 0.65 -3.30 -9.82
CA LYS A 43 -0.35 -3.44 -8.76
C LYS A 43 0.29 -3.33 -7.37
N VAL A 44 -0.40 -2.63 -6.47
CA VAL A 44 -0.06 -2.58 -5.04
C VAL A 44 -1.18 -3.28 -4.28
N LEU A 45 -0.81 -4.11 -3.31
CA LEU A 45 -1.76 -4.83 -2.47
C LEU A 45 -1.47 -4.57 -0.99
N MET A 46 -2.54 -4.35 -0.23
CA MET A 46 -2.55 -4.36 1.21
C MET A 46 -3.03 -5.71 1.70
N LYS A 47 -2.21 -6.44 2.44
CA LYS A 47 -2.60 -7.68 3.10
C LYS A 47 -2.87 -7.42 4.59
N TYR A 48 -3.97 -7.95 5.09
CA TYR A 48 -4.27 -8.04 6.52
C TYR A 48 -4.92 -9.40 6.81
N GLU A 49 -4.15 -10.30 7.40
CA GLU A 49 -4.56 -11.68 7.67
C GLU A 49 -5.11 -12.32 6.38
N ASP A 50 -6.35 -12.78 6.36
CA ASP A 50 -6.98 -13.40 5.18
C ASP A 50 -7.59 -12.38 4.20
N ARG A 51 -7.47 -11.07 4.49
CA ARG A 51 -8.01 -9.99 3.68
C ARG A 51 -6.93 -9.37 2.80
N LEU A 52 -7.33 -9.03 1.58
CA LEU A 52 -6.45 -8.44 0.58
C LEU A 52 -7.21 -7.32 -0.12
N TRP A 53 -6.63 -6.13 -0.13
CA TRP A 53 -7.11 -5.01 -0.93
C TRP A 53 -6.07 -4.70 -1.97
N SER A 54 -6.52 -4.40 -3.19
CA SER A 54 -5.60 -4.18 -4.28
C SER A 54 -5.98 -2.96 -5.10
N ILE A 55 -4.94 -2.30 -5.59
CA ILE A 55 -5.05 -1.12 -6.42
C ILE A 55 -4.26 -1.39 -7.69
N ASP A 56 -5.01 -1.53 -8.77
CA ASP A 56 -4.51 -2.05 -10.04
C ASP A 56 -4.42 -0.90 -11.03
N ASN A 57 -3.26 -0.72 -11.66
CA ASN A 57 -3.01 0.27 -12.70
C ASN A 57 -3.30 1.74 -12.32
N GLN A 58 -3.42 2.08 -11.03
CA GLN A 58 -3.63 3.46 -10.59
C GLN A 58 -2.31 4.17 -10.27
N GLU A 59 -2.34 5.50 -10.34
CA GLU A 59 -1.20 6.31 -9.93
C GLU A 59 -1.17 6.46 -8.40
N HIS A 60 -0.22 5.80 -7.74
CA HIS A 60 -0.10 5.80 -6.28
C HIS A 60 0.65 7.04 -5.75
N TYR A 61 0.33 7.49 -4.54
CA TYR A 61 1.06 8.55 -3.83
C TYR A 61 1.17 8.26 -2.33
N THR A 62 2.22 8.77 -1.70
CA THR A 62 2.41 8.64 -0.25
C THR A 62 1.46 9.58 0.47
N VAL A 63 0.58 9.03 1.30
CA VAL A 63 -0.30 9.82 2.15
C VAL A 63 0.52 10.37 3.32
N PRO A 64 0.57 11.69 3.53
CA PRO A 64 1.29 12.27 4.65
C PRO A 64 0.75 11.73 5.98
N THR A 65 1.64 11.24 6.84
CA THR A 65 1.27 10.85 8.20
C THR A 65 0.70 12.05 8.93
N THR A 66 -0.48 11.93 9.51
CA THR A 66 -1.02 12.99 10.38
C THR A 66 -0.27 12.95 11.72
N LYS A 67 0.11 14.10 12.28
CA LYS A 67 0.78 14.18 13.59
C LYS A 67 -0.04 13.38 14.62
N GLY A 68 0.59 12.37 15.24
CA GLY A 68 -0.04 11.50 16.25
C GLY A 68 -0.56 10.15 15.74
N TYR A 69 -0.57 9.91 14.43
CA TYR A 69 -0.90 8.60 13.85
C TYR A 69 0.36 7.90 13.36
N HIS A 70 0.59 6.67 13.83
CA HIS A 70 1.69 5.81 13.39
C HIS A 70 1.30 5.07 12.11
N ASP A 71 1.09 5.84 11.04
CA ASP A 71 0.65 5.30 9.76
C ASP A 71 1.86 4.91 8.91
N ILE A 72 1.77 3.77 8.23
CA ILE A 72 2.64 3.45 7.11
C ILE A 72 1.90 3.75 5.82
N SER A 73 2.44 4.66 5.03
CA SER A 73 1.98 4.87 3.65
C SER A 73 3.11 4.64 2.67
N ILE A 74 2.75 4.00 1.56
CA ILE A 74 3.70 3.59 0.57
C ILE A 74 3.31 4.07 -0.83
N SER A 75 4.29 4.59 -1.55
CA SER A 75 4.18 4.81 -2.98
C SER A 75 5.51 4.62 -3.67
N ALA A 76 5.46 4.51 -4.99
CA ALA A 76 6.67 4.54 -5.78
C ALA A 76 7.45 5.83 -5.52
N GLY A 77 8.71 5.68 -5.13
CA GLY A 77 9.57 6.82 -4.87
C GLY A 77 9.50 7.41 -3.47
N GLY A 78 8.64 6.90 -2.57
CA GLY A 78 8.61 7.34 -1.17
C GLY A 78 7.85 6.40 -0.22
N ALA A 79 8.37 6.24 1.00
CA ALA A 79 7.68 5.59 2.10
C ALA A 79 7.65 6.55 3.31
N SER A 80 6.54 6.55 4.05
CA SER A 80 6.47 7.18 5.36
C SER A 80 6.25 6.09 6.39
N ILE A 81 7.17 6.00 7.37
CA ILE A 81 7.12 5.02 8.45
C ILE A 81 7.28 5.77 9.76
N SER A 82 6.34 5.54 10.67
CA SER A 82 6.46 6.04 12.03
C SER A 82 7.30 5.08 12.89
N PRO A 83 8.21 5.57 13.74
CA PRO A 83 9.13 4.73 14.53
C PRO A 83 8.48 3.98 15.72
N GLN A 84 7.17 4.13 15.94
CA GLN A 84 6.47 3.71 17.16
C GLN A 84 5.28 2.80 16.79
N GLY A 85 5.56 1.53 16.48
CA GLY A 85 4.52 0.58 16.07
C GLY A 85 3.78 0.99 14.80
N ILE A 86 2.93 0.11 14.28
CA ILE A 86 2.08 0.40 13.12
C ILE A 86 0.66 0.50 13.65
N HIS A 87 0.05 1.67 13.54
CA HIS A 87 -1.36 1.88 13.91
C HIS A 87 -2.29 1.67 12.73
N SER A 88 -1.87 2.11 11.54
CA SER A 88 -2.63 1.87 10.32
C SER A 88 -1.74 1.78 9.09
N ARG A 89 -2.27 1.17 8.04
CA ARG A 89 -1.64 1.02 6.73
C ARG A 89 -2.49 1.75 5.71
N THR A 90 -1.86 2.61 4.92
CA THR A 90 -2.58 3.52 4.01
C THR A 90 -2.02 3.48 2.59
N ILE A 91 -2.89 3.23 1.60
CA ILE A 91 -2.60 3.46 0.18
C ILE A 91 -3.33 4.71 -0.30
N GLY A 92 -2.61 5.66 -0.87
CA GLY A 92 -3.20 6.75 -1.65
C GLY A 92 -3.08 6.48 -3.15
N TYR A 93 -4.14 6.73 -3.91
CA TYR A 93 -4.08 6.76 -5.38
C TYR A 93 -4.93 7.87 -5.98
N TYR A 94 -4.55 8.30 -7.19
CA TYR A 94 -5.33 9.23 -8.00
C TYR A 94 -6.26 8.45 -8.92
N ASP A 95 -7.56 8.70 -8.79
CA ASP A 95 -8.57 8.29 -9.75
C ASP A 95 -8.72 9.40 -10.80
N MET A 96 -8.08 9.21 -11.94
CA MET A 96 -8.06 10.20 -13.02
C MET A 96 -9.39 10.27 -13.79
N GLU A 97 -10.21 9.22 -13.74
CA GLU A 97 -11.53 9.18 -14.38
C GLU A 97 -12.50 10.06 -13.60
N ASN A 98 -12.52 9.91 -12.28
CA ASN A 98 -13.38 10.66 -11.38
C ASN A 98 -12.76 11.97 -10.87
N LYS A 99 -11.51 12.26 -11.24
CA LYS A 99 -10.74 13.44 -10.79
C LYS A 99 -10.72 13.58 -9.26
N CYS A 100 -10.49 12.47 -8.57
CA CYS A 100 -10.45 12.45 -7.11
C CYS A 100 -9.23 11.68 -6.58
N LYS A 101 -8.79 12.04 -5.38
CA LYS A 101 -7.78 11.34 -4.61
C LYS A 101 -8.52 10.38 -3.69
N VAL A 102 -8.09 9.13 -3.69
CA VAL A 102 -8.66 8.10 -2.84
C VAL A 102 -7.59 7.65 -1.88
N ILE A 103 -7.95 7.62 -0.59
CA ILE A 103 -7.14 7.11 0.49
C ILE A 103 -7.84 5.88 1.05
N LEU A 104 -7.18 4.75 0.90
CA LEU A 104 -7.54 3.50 1.54
C LEU A 104 -6.72 3.36 2.82
N ARG A 105 -7.37 3.32 3.99
CA ARG A 105 -6.70 3.09 5.27
C ARG A 105 -7.22 1.80 5.91
N CYS A 106 -6.31 0.98 6.44
CA CYS A 106 -6.61 -0.22 7.22
C CYS A 106 -5.98 -0.07 8.61
N GLU A 107 -6.81 -0.10 9.65
CA GLU A 107 -6.38 -0.06 11.05
C GLU A 107 -5.68 -1.37 11.42
N GLU A 108 -4.47 -1.31 11.99
CA GLU A 108 -3.66 -2.49 12.31
C GLU A 108 -4.21 -3.30 13.50
N ALA A 109 -5.04 -2.67 14.35
CA ALA A 109 -5.62 -3.30 15.54
C ALA A 109 -6.78 -4.27 15.22
N ASN A 110 -7.52 -4.04 14.12
CA ASN A 110 -8.74 -4.79 13.81
C ASN A 110 -8.95 -5.03 12.30
N GLY A 111 -8.09 -4.48 11.46
CA GLY A 111 -8.21 -4.47 10.00
C GLY A 111 -9.46 -3.78 9.47
N LYS A 112 -10.07 -2.87 10.25
CA LYS A 112 -11.17 -2.04 9.77
C LYS A 112 -10.64 -1.14 8.67
N VAL A 113 -11.34 -1.16 7.54
CA VAL A 113 -10.98 -0.35 6.38
C VAL A 113 -11.87 0.87 6.25
N THR A 114 -11.27 2.00 5.97
CA THR A 114 -11.93 3.25 5.61
C THR A 114 -11.45 3.75 4.26
N TRP A 115 -12.37 4.38 3.55
CA TRP A 115 -12.12 5.04 2.28
C TRP A 115 -12.40 6.52 2.45
N GLU A 116 -11.43 7.35 2.08
CA GLU A 116 -11.60 8.80 2.03
C GLU A 116 -11.39 9.24 0.59
N VAL A 117 -12.41 9.90 0.03
CA VAL A 117 -12.41 10.41 -1.34
C VAL A 117 -12.42 11.93 -1.28
N LYS A 118 -11.49 12.56 -2.01
CA LYS A 118 -11.36 14.02 -2.07
C LYS A 118 -11.18 14.47 -3.52
N ASP A 119 -12.01 15.39 -3.96
CA ASP A 119 -11.88 15.99 -5.29
C ASP A 119 -10.56 16.77 -5.40
N PHE A 120 -10.02 16.88 -6.62
CA PHE A 120 -8.84 17.70 -6.91
C PHE A 120 -8.91 18.44 -8.24
#